data_AF-A0A520A8Q8-F1
#
_entry.id   AF-A0A520A8Q8-F1
#
_cell.length_a   1.000
_cell.length_b   1.000
_cell.length_c   1.000
_cell.angle_alpha   90.00
_cell.angle_beta   90.00
_cell.angle_gamma   90.00
#
_symmetry.space_group_name_H-M   'P 1'
#
loop_
_entity.id
_entity.type
_entity.pdbx_description
1 polymer ?
#
loop_
_entity_poly.entity_id
_entity_poly.type
_entity_poly.pdbx_seq_one_letter_code
_entity_poly.pdbx_strand_id
1 'polypeptide(L)'
;MSYLDGMYSYPPFITTLPLLNESYANPLALESALQQIQILYDICVLPSGLLVHGYDALKAHAWANATTGASPEVWGRSLAWYSLGILNTLEAAAYFPNGTSSDAYM
;
A
#
# COMPACT_ATOMS: atom_id res chain seq x y z
N MET A 1 -7.39 3.51 -11.08
CA MET A 1 -7.30 4.49 -9.99
C MET A 1 -6.93 3.79 -8.70
N SER A 2 -6.22 4.46 -7.80
CA SER A 2 -5.95 3.97 -6.44
C SER A 2 -5.87 5.15 -5.47
N TYR A 3 -6.18 4.92 -4.20
CA TYR A 3 -6.25 5.92 -3.15
C TYR A 3 -5.48 5.49 -1.92
N LEU A 4 -4.95 6.46 -1.18
CA LEU A 4 -4.24 6.25 0.07
C LEU A 4 -5.09 5.50 1.12
N ASP A 5 -6.41 5.69 1.13
CA ASP A 5 -7.36 5.01 2.02
C ASP A 5 -7.26 3.48 1.90
N GLY A 6 -7.02 2.98 0.68
CA GLY A 6 -6.92 1.54 0.43
C GLY A 6 -5.75 0.88 1.15
N MET A 7 -4.73 1.65 1.53
CA MET A 7 -3.55 1.12 2.21
C MET A 7 -3.81 0.75 3.67
N TYR A 8 -4.89 1.25 4.27
CA TYR A 8 -5.33 0.74 5.56
C TYR A 8 -5.83 -0.70 5.48
N SER A 9 -6.46 -1.07 4.37
CA SER A 9 -7.14 -2.37 4.23
C SER A 9 -6.26 -3.40 3.54
N TYR A 10 -5.75 -3.12 2.34
CA TYR A 10 -5.15 -4.15 1.48
C TYR A 10 -3.81 -4.67 1.99
N PRO A 11 -2.77 -3.83 2.19
CA PRO A 11 -1.47 -4.29 2.65
C PRO A 11 -1.54 -5.08 3.96
N PRO A 12 -2.23 -4.62 5.04
CA PRO A 12 -2.28 -5.39 6.28
C PRO A 12 -3.03 -6.72 6.12
N PHE A 13 -4.12 -6.72 5.35
CA PHE A 13 -4.95 -7.91 5.13
C PHE A 13 -4.15 -9.03 4.46
N ILE A 14 -3.49 -8.76 3.33
CA ILE A 14 -2.78 -9.81 2.61
C ILE A 14 -1.56 -10.32 3.38
N THR A 15 -0.94 -9.48 4.22
CA THR A 15 0.17 -9.91 5.09
C THR A 15 -0.28 -10.68 6.31
N THR A 16 -1.50 -10.45 6.83
CA THR A 16 -2.03 -11.16 8.00
C THR A 16 -2.80 -12.43 7.65
N LEU A 17 -3.30 -12.58 6.42
CA LEU A 17 -4.06 -13.77 6.00
C LEU A 17 -3.38 -15.11 6.36
N PRO A 18 -2.06 -15.31 6.13
CA PRO A 18 -1.41 -16.57 6.46
C PRO A 18 -1.33 -16.84 7.98
N LEU A 19 -1.42 -15.81 8.82
CA LEU A 19 -1.47 -15.93 10.29
C LEU A 19 -2.80 -16.51 10.79
N LEU A 20 -3.87 -16.32 10.01
CA LEU A 20 -5.19 -16.88 10.33
C LEU A 20 -5.28 -18.34 9.91
N ASN A 21 -4.68 -18.68 8.76
CA ASN A 21 -4.59 -20.05 8.24
C ASN A 21 -3.48 -20.12 7.18
N GLU A 22 -2.53 -21.04 7.37
CA GLU A 22 -1.39 -21.24 6.46
C GLU A 22 -1.82 -21.61 5.03
N SER A 23 -3.00 -22.20 4.82
CA SER A 23 -3.50 -22.47 3.46
C SER A 23 -3.76 -21.20 2.63
N TYR A 24 -3.79 -20.02 3.26
CA TYR A 24 -3.88 -18.72 2.60
C TYR A 24 -2.52 -18.08 2.34
N ALA A 25 -1.42 -18.78 2.63
CA ALA A 25 -0.08 -18.33 2.28
C ALA A 25 0.00 -18.01 0.79
N ASN A 26 0.42 -16.78 0.48
CA ASN A 26 0.74 -16.35 -0.86
C ASN A 26 2.18 -15.81 -0.84
N PRO A 27 3.10 -16.39 -1.63
CA PRO A 27 4.49 -15.95 -1.68
C PRO A 27 4.71 -14.51 -2.10
N LEU A 28 3.75 -13.94 -2.83
CA LEU A 28 3.83 -12.57 -3.30
C LEU A 28 3.07 -11.59 -2.39
N ALA A 29 2.52 -12.03 -1.25
CA ALA A 29 1.67 -11.17 -0.40
C ALA A 29 2.41 -9.91 0.08
N LEU A 30 3.58 -10.10 0.72
CA LEU A 30 4.36 -8.96 1.22
C LEU A 30 4.91 -8.10 0.08
N GLU A 31 5.41 -8.72 -0.97
CA GLU A 31 5.94 -7.99 -2.14
C GLU A 31 4.84 -7.14 -2.80
N SER A 32 3.65 -7.69 -3.00
CA SER A 32 2.51 -6.97 -3.59
C SER A 32 2.03 -5.83 -2.68
N ALA A 33 2.02 -6.03 -1.36
CA ALA A 33 1.71 -4.98 -0.38
C ALA A 33 2.68 -3.80 -0.51
N LEU A 34 3.98 -4.09 -0.47
CA LEU A 34 5.04 -3.08 -0.57
C LEU A 34 5.03 -2.38 -1.92
N GLN A 35 4.83 -3.12 -3.01
CA GLN A 35 4.71 -2.55 -4.35
C GLN A 35 3.54 -1.55 -4.44
N GLN A 36 2.38 -1.90 -3.88
CA GLN A 36 1.21 -1.03 -3.93
C GLN A 36 1.39 0.24 -3.07
N ILE A 37 2.05 0.12 -1.92
CA ILE A 37 2.44 1.26 -1.07
C ILE A 37 3.41 2.18 -1.82
N GLN A 38 4.41 1.61 -2.51
CA GLN A 38 5.43 2.35 -3.23
C GLN A 38 4.84 3.10 -4.44
N ILE A 39 3.98 2.45 -5.23
CA ILE A 39 3.31 3.09 -6.37
C ILE A 39 2.52 4.34 -5.92
N LEU A 40 1.81 4.26 -4.79
CA LEU A 40 1.09 5.40 -4.24
C LEU A 40 2.04 6.51 -3.78
N TYR A 41 3.17 6.16 -3.14
CA TYR A 41 4.19 7.13 -2.77
C TYR A 41 4.75 7.86 -3.99
N ASP A 42 5.23 7.11 -4.99
CA ASP A 42 5.91 7.66 -6.17
C ASP A 42 5.02 8.61 -6.96
N ILE A 43 3.72 8.33 -7.02
CA ILE A 43 2.77 9.14 -7.79
C ILE A 43 2.23 10.31 -6.97
N CYS A 44 2.00 10.13 -5.66
CA CYS A 44 1.25 11.09 -4.84
C CYS A 44 2.12 12.00 -3.96
N VAL A 45 3.43 11.77 -3.86
CA VAL A 45 4.32 12.57 -3.00
C VAL A 45 4.51 13.99 -3.51
N LEU A 46 4.43 14.96 -2.60
CA LEU A 46 4.73 16.37 -2.83
C LEU A 46 6.13 16.72 -2.32
N PRO A 47 6.73 17.86 -2.74
CA PRO A 47 8.01 18.34 -2.21
C PRO A 47 8.04 18.53 -0.69
N SER A 48 6.88 18.69 -0.05
CA SER A 48 6.75 18.75 1.41
C SER A 48 6.92 17.40 2.11
N GLY A 49 6.93 16.28 1.37
CA GLY A 49 6.89 14.92 1.89
C GLY A 49 5.48 14.40 2.20
N LEU A 50 4.44 15.23 2.05
CA LEU A 50 3.04 14.79 2.19
C LEU A 50 2.55 14.13 0.90
N LEU A 51 1.57 13.22 1.02
CA LEU A 51 0.96 12.56 -0.13
C LEU A 51 -0.46 13.10 -0.37
N VAL A 52 -0.79 13.39 -1.63
CA VAL A 52 -2.17 13.70 -2.05
C VAL A 52 -3.04 12.45 -2.02
N HIS A 53 -4.36 12.62 -1.98
CA HIS A 53 -5.33 11.56 -1.70
C HIS A 53 -5.20 10.28 -2.57
N GLY A 54 -4.83 10.40 -3.84
CA GLY A 54 -4.68 9.24 -4.72
C GLY A 54 -4.36 9.64 -6.14
N TYR A 55 -4.52 8.70 -7.07
CA TYR A 55 -4.25 8.93 -8.49
C TYR A 55 -5.18 8.17 -9.43
N ASP A 56 -5.31 8.71 -10.64
CA ASP A 56 -5.89 8.04 -11.79
C ASP A 56 -4.82 7.73 -12.84
N ALA A 57 -4.50 6.44 -12.99
CA ALA A 57 -3.56 5.95 -14.00
C ALA A 57 -3.98 6.32 -15.43
N LEU A 58 -5.29 6.39 -15.69
CA LEU A 58 -5.82 6.72 -17.02
C LEU A 58 -5.94 8.23 -17.24
N LYS A 59 -5.80 9.04 -16.17
CA LYS A 59 -5.94 10.50 -16.20
C LYS A 59 -7.27 10.95 -16.83
N ALA A 60 -8.30 10.14 -16.68
CA ALA A 60 -9.60 10.35 -17.30
C ALA A 60 -10.46 11.32 -16.49
N HIS A 61 -10.19 11.44 -15.19
CA HIS A 61 -10.94 12.31 -14.30
C HIS A 61 -10.42 13.75 -14.34
N ALA A 62 -11.33 14.72 -14.25
CA ALA A 62 -10.98 16.14 -14.29
C ALA A 62 -10.08 16.62 -13.14
N TRP A 63 -10.09 15.91 -12.00
CA TRP A 63 -9.22 16.21 -10.87
C TRP A 63 -7.81 15.64 -11.03
N ALA A 64 -7.60 14.71 -11.97
CA ALA A 64 -6.33 14.03 -12.14
C ALA A 64 -5.33 14.95 -12.84
N ASN A 65 -4.15 15.09 -12.26
CA ASN A 65 -3.05 15.81 -12.89
C ASN A 65 -2.74 15.18 -14.27
N ALA A 66 -2.66 16.01 -15.33
CA ALA A 66 -2.47 15.50 -16.70
C ALA A 66 -1.13 14.76 -16.91
N THR A 67 -0.12 15.06 -16.09
CA THR A 67 1.20 14.41 -16.17
C THR A 67 1.26 13.18 -15.28
N THR A 68 0.89 13.29 -14.02
CA THR A 68 1.09 12.22 -13.01
C THR A 68 -0.15 11.38 -12.73
N GLY A 69 -1.35 11.91 -13.01
CA GLY A 69 -2.61 11.32 -12.59
C GLY A 69 -2.98 11.60 -11.13
N ALA A 70 -2.09 12.21 -10.34
CA ALA A 70 -2.30 12.49 -8.93
C ALA A 70 -3.45 13.49 -8.70
N SER A 71 -4.14 13.34 -7.56
CA SER A 71 -5.16 14.28 -7.12
C SER A 71 -4.54 15.60 -6.62
N PRO A 72 -5.33 16.69 -6.49
CA PRO A 72 -4.74 18.00 -6.20
C PRO A 72 -4.42 18.21 -4.71
N GLU A 73 -5.14 17.54 -3.81
CA GLU A 73 -5.15 17.89 -2.39
C GLU A 73 -4.68 16.76 -1.48
N VAL A 74 -4.01 17.16 -0.39
CA VAL A 74 -3.73 16.30 0.75
C VAL A 74 -5.01 16.18 1.59
N TRP A 75 -5.58 14.98 1.63
CA TRP A 75 -6.69 14.69 2.52
C TRP A 75 -6.18 14.01 3.80
N GLY A 76 -6.25 14.73 4.93
CA GLY A 76 -5.64 14.27 6.18
C GLY A 76 -6.06 12.86 6.62
N ARG A 77 -7.32 12.46 6.36
CA ARG A 77 -7.80 11.12 6.68
C ARG A 77 -7.15 10.05 5.80
N SER A 78 -7.04 10.27 4.50
CA SER A 78 -6.43 9.30 3.60
C SER A 78 -4.94 9.13 3.90
N LEU A 79 -4.25 10.22 4.23
CA LEU A 79 -2.85 10.18 4.64
C LEU A 79 -2.68 9.39 5.96
N ALA A 80 -3.58 9.59 6.93
CA ALA A 80 -3.57 8.81 8.17
C ALA A 80 -3.78 7.30 7.89
N TRP A 81 -4.69 6.95 6.99
CA TRP A 81 -4.91 5.56 6.56
C TRP A 81 -3.69 4.93 5.90
N TYR A 82 -2.98 5.70 5.08
CA TYR A 82 -1.72 5.26 4.49
C TYR A 82 -0.65 4.98 5.55
N SER A 83 -0.46 5.89 6.50
CA SER A 83 0.52 5.71 7.58
C SER A 83 0.20 4.52 8.48
N LEU A 84 -1.06 4.35 8.89
CA LEU A 84 -1.51 3.22 9.69
C LEU A 84 -1.40 1.89 8.92
N GLY A 85 -1.71 1.91 7.63
CA GLY A 85 -1.54 0.77 6.74
C GLY A 85 -0.11 0.23 6.73
N ILE A 86 0.87 1.12 6.51
CA ILE A 86 2.30 0.76 6.55
C ILE A 86 2.66 0.16 7.90
N LEU A 87 2.29 0.82 9.01
CA LEU A 87 2.63 0.35 10.35
C LEU A 87 2.09 -1.06 10.59
N ASN A 88 0.81 -1.30 10.31
CA ASN A 88 0.18 -2.60 10.51
C ASN A 88 0.77 -3.68 9.61
N THR A 89 1.12 -3.35 8.37
CA THR A 89 1.81 -4.28 7.45
C THR A 89 3.19 -4.66 7.95
N LEU A 90 3.97 -3.70 8.45
CA LEU A 90 5.30 -3.97 9.01
C LEU A 90 5.20 -4.81 10.29
N GLU A 91 4.22 -4.55 11.15
CA GLU A 91 3.95 -5.37 12.35
C GLU A 91 3.60 -6.81 11.97
N ALA A 92 2.68 -7.00 11.00
CA ALA A 92 2.31 -8.31 10.51
C ALA A 92 3.48 -9.06 9.87
N ALA A 93 4.33 -8.36 9.09
CA ALA A 93 5.52 -8.94 8.48
C ALA A 93 6.57 -9.34 9.54
N ALA A 94 6.75 -8.53 10.59
CA ALA A 94 7.70 -8.81 11.66
C ALA A 94 7.29 -10.00 12.55
N TYR A 95 5.98 -10.33 12.61
CA TYR A 95 5.49 -11.52 13.31
C TYR A 95 5.97 -12.83 12.67
N PHE A 96 6.52 -12.79 11.46
CA PHE A 96 7.27 -13.90 10.86
C PHE A 96 8.80 -13.68 11.02
N PRO A 97 9.39 -13.86 12.23
CA PRO A 97 10.82 -13.58 12.45
C PRO A 97 11.76 -14.54 11.70
N ASN A 98 11.25 -15.63 11.11
CA ASN A 98 12.02 -16.58 10.31
C ASN A 98 11.31 -16.85 8.97
N GLY A 99 11.63 -16.06 7.94
CA GLY A 99 11.04 -16.21 6.61
C GLY A 99 11.94 -15.77 5.47
N THR A 100 13.26 -15.70 5.67
CA THR A 100 14.25 -15.77 4.58
C THR A 100 14.74 -17.21 4.37
N SER A 101 13.96 -18.23 4.75
CA SER A 101 14.17 -19.54 4.12
C SER A 101 13.41 -19.51 2.80
N SER A 102 14.11 -19.88 1.75
CA SER A 102 13.62 -20.12 0.39
C SER A 102 12.44 -21.10 0.27
N ASP A 103 11.89 -21.58 1.39
CA ASP A 103 11.07 -22.77 1.46
C ASP A 103 9.64 -22.47 1.97
N ALA A 104 9.36 -21.25 2.46
CA ALA A 104 7.99 -20.85 2.82
C ALA A 104 7.13 -20.45 1.59
N TYR A 105 7.77 -20.39 0.43
CA TYR A 105 7.26 -19.77 -0.79
C TYR A 105 7.50 -20.60 -2.07
N MET A 106 7.88 -21.87 -1.90
CA MET A 106 7.89 -22.93 -2.93
C MET A 106 6.78 -23.94 -2.65
#